data_AF-A0A7J5Y803-F1
#
_entry.id   AF-A0A7J5Y803-F1
#
_cell.length_a   1.000
_cell.length_b   1.000
_cell.length_c   1.000
_cell.angle_alpha   90.00
_cell.angle_beta   90.00
_cell.angle_gamma   90.00
#
_symmetry.space_group_name_H-M   'P 1'
#
loop_
_entity.id
_entity.type
_entity.pdbx_description
1 polymer ?
#
loop_
_entity_poly.entity_id
_entity_poly.type
_entity_poly.pdbx_seq_one_letter_code
_entity_poly.pdbx_strand_id
1 'polypeptide(L)'
;MDLVFAEEKYSKSGQLEKVVELISGGSQIAVTNENKVHYLNLLAQYRLASQVRDEVEHFLKGLNELVPENLLAIFDENELELLMCGTGDINVQDFKAHAVIVGGSWHFREKVMKWFWAVVSSFTRRSWPVCCSSPPAPLTPPRGIQHPLPLFPDHCCPHTQHLAHCTHVLCLPTYDSYEELHKMLKLAISEGSEGFGML
;
A
#
# COMPACT_ATOMS: atom_id res chain seq x y z
N MET A 1 7.44 -23.14 -14.74
CA MET A 1 6.03 -22.74 -14.85
C MET A 1 5.82 -22.33 -16.28
N ASP A 2 4.92 -22.99 -17.00
CA ASP A 2 4.61 -22.67 -18.39
C ASP A 2 3.55 -21.56 -18.41
N LEU A 3 3.97 -20.35 -18.05
CA LEU A 3 3.11 -19.18 -18.08
C LEU A 3 2.95 -18.69 -19.52
N VAL A 4 1.72 -18.31 -19.87
CA VAL A 4 1.39 -17.69 -21.15
C VAL A 4 0.65 -16.37 -20.91
N PHE A 5 0.48 -15.55 -21.93
CA PHE A 5 -0.25 -14.27 -21.82
C PHE A 5 -1.78 -14.48 -21.81
N ALA A 6 -2.25 -15.37 -20.94
CA ALA A 6 -3.66 -15.64 -20.70
C ALA A 6 -3.89 -15.98 -19.23
N GLU A 7 -5.07 -15.62 -18.72
CA GLU A 7 -5.51 -15.93 -17.37
C GLU A 7 -6.66 -16.94 -17.38
N GLU A 8 -6.51 -17.99 -16.58
CA GLU A 8 -7.53 -19.00 -16.35
C GLU A 8 -8.47 -18.56 -15.22
N LYS A 9 -9.76 -18.51 -15.53
CA LYS A 9 -10.83 -18.25 -14.57
C LYS A 9 -11.46 -19.54 -14.13
N TYR A 10 -11.47 -19.75 -12.82
CA TYR A 10 -12.05 -20.92 -12.18
C TYR A 10 -13.35 -20.54 -11.45
N SER A 11 -14.31 -21.44 -11.50
CA SER A 11 -15.55 -21.37 -10.75
C SER A 11 -15.30 -21.49 -9.25
N LYS A 12 -16.31 -21.12 -8.44
CA LYS A 12 -16.31 -21.40 -6.98
C LYS A 12 -16.21 -22.89 -6.66
N SER A 13 -16.59 -23.75 -7.60
CA SER A 13 -16.47 -25.22 -7.52
C SER A 13 -15.10 -25.76 -7.95
N GLY A 14 -14.16 -24.89 -8.37
CA GLY A 14 -12.82 -25.26 -8.82
C GLY A 14 -12.73 -25.74 -10.28
N GLN A 15 -13.80 -25.64 -11.06
CA GLN A 15 -13.80 -25.98 -12.49
C GLN A 15 -13.29 -24.81 -13.33
N LEU A 16 -12.50 -25.08 -14.37
CA LEU A 16 -12.08 -24.05 -15.33
C LEU A 16 -13.30 -23.56 -16.13
N GLU A 17 -13.67 -22.30 -15.96
CA GLU A 17 -14.80 -21.69 -16.66
C GLU A 17 -14.37 -21.06 -17.99
N LYS A 18 -13.24 -20.35 -17.99
CA LYS A 18 -12.79 -19.60 -19.16
C LYS A 18 -11.30 -19.33 -19.12
N VAL A 19 -10.69 -19.29 -20.30
CA VAL A 19 -9.35 -18.72 -20.50
C VAL A 19 -9.51 -17.35 -21.15
N VAL A 20 -8.92 -16.32 -20.55
CA VAL A 20 -8.98 -14.95 -21.05
C VAL A 20 -7.58 -14.52 -21.49
N GLU A 21 -7.42 -14.28 -22.78
CA GLU A 21 -6.14 -13.79 -23.29
C GLU A 21 -5.93 -12.33 -22.90
N LEU A 22 -4.74 -12.03 -22.37
CA LEU A 22 -4.35 -10.67 -21.99
C LEU A 22 -4.00 -9.81 -23.20
N ILE A 23 -3.56 -10.46 -24.28
CA ILE A 23 -3.30 -9.90 -25.61
C ILE A 23 -3.84 -10.86 -26.67
N SER A 24 -4.09 -10.37 -27.88
CA SER A 24 -4.56 -11.21 -28.98
C SER A 24 -3.58 -12.35 -29.25
N GLY A 25 -4.04 -13.61 -29.16
CA GLY A 25 -3.20 -14.79 -29.32
C GLY A 25 -2.26 -15.07 -28.14
N GLY A 26 -2.53 -14.44 -26.99
CA GLY A 26 -1.67 -14.52 -25.80
C GLY A 26 -1.49 -15.93 -25.25
N SER A 27 -2.43 -16.84 -25.51
CA SER A 27 -2.31 -18.26 -25.09
C SER A 27 -1.15 -18.99 -25.78
N GLN A 28 -0.64 -18.48 -26.91
CA GLN A 28 0.49 -19.04 -27.65
C GLN A 28 1.82 -18.36 -27.31
N ILE A 29 1.79 -17.29 -26.54
CA ILE A 29 2.97 -16.49 -26.20
C ILE A 29 3.42 -16.89 -24.80
N ALA A 30 4.56 -17.57 -24.73
CA ALA A 30 5.17 -17.95 -23.45
C ALA A 30 5.77 -16.74 -22.74
N VAL A 31 5.64 -16.71 -21.41
CA VAL A 31 6.29 -15.72 -20.56
C VAL A 31 7.76 -16.10 -20.37
N THR A 32 8.65 -15.21 -20.76
CA THR A 32 10.10 -15.30 -20.62
C THR A 32 10.61 -14.26 -19.63
N ASN A 33 11.89 -14.35 -19.26
CA ASN A 33 12.49 -13.34 -18.39
C ASN A 33 12.55 -11.95 -19.03
N GLU A 34 12.57 -11.84 -20.36
CA GLU A 34 12.55 -10.54 -21.04
C GLU A 34 11.14 -9.92 -21.05
N ASN A 35 10.07 -10.73 -21.16
CA ASN A 35 8.70 -10.22 -21.33
C ASN A 35 7.84 -10.25 -20.04
N LYS A 36 8.36 -10.80 -18.93
CA LYS A 36 7.63 -10.96 -17.66
C LYS A 36 7.05 -9.65 -17.11
N VAL A 37 7.75 -8.52 -17.26
CA VAL A 37 7.25 -7.22 -16.76
C VAL A 37 6.02 -6.79 -17.54
N HIS A 38 6.03 -7.01 -18.85
CA HIS A 38 4.86 -6.73 -19.70
C HIS A 38 3.68 -7.62 -19.33
N TYR A 39 3.92 -8.92 -19.11
CA TYR A 39 2.91 -9.85 -18.62
C TYR A 39 2.31 -9.40 -17.28
N LEU A 40 3.15 -9.01 -16.31
CA LEU A 40 2.68 -8.54 -15.00
C LEU A 40 1.82 -7.28 -15.09
N ASN A 41 2.22 -6.32 -15.93
CA ASN A 41 1.44 -5.09 -16.13
C ASN A 41 0.06 -5.38 -16.74
N LEU A 42 0.00 -6.27 -17.74
CA LEU A 42 -1.27 -6.67 -18.35
C LEU A 42 -2.15 -7.46 -17.39
N LEU A 43 -1.55 -8.33 -16.58
CA LEU A 43 -2.27 -9.08 -15.56
C LEU A 43 -2.85 -8.14 -14.49
N ALA A 44 -2.08 -7.14 -14.05
CA ALA A 44 -2.53 -6.11 -13.12
C ALA A 44 -3.68 -5.29 -13.72
N GLN A 45 -3.54 -4.81 -14.96
CA GLN A 45 -4.58 -4.08 -15.66
C GLN A 45 -5.87 -4.91 -15.79
N TYR A 46 -5.73 -6.18 -16.14
CA TYR A 46 -6.89 -7.06 -16.28
C TYR A 46 -7.61 -7.26 -14.95
N ARG A 47 -6.88 -7.60 -13.88
CA ARG A 47 -7.46 -7.91 -12.56
C ARG A 47 -8.01 -6.68 -11.84
N LEU A 48 -7.36 -5.52 -11.99
CA LEU A 48 -7.69 -4.32 -11.22
C LEU A 48 -8.61 -3.35 -11.97
N ALA A 49 -8.57 -3.32 -13.31
CA ALA A 49 -9.33 -2.35 -14.11
C ALA A 49 -10.31 -3.03 -15.07
N SER A 50 -9.84 -3.94 -15.93
CA SER A 50 -10.69 -4.49 -17.00
C SER A 50 -11.88 -5.30 -16.50
N GLN A 51 -11.75 -5.98 -15.35
CA GLN A 51 -12.84 -6.79 -14.78
C GLN A 51 -13.98 -5.96 -14.18
N VAL A 52 -13.72 -4.72 -13.80
CA VAL A 52 -14.68 -3.82 -13.14
C VAL A 52 -14.95 -2.57 -13.97
N ARG A 53 -14.66 -2.64 -15.28
CA ARG A 53 -14.66 -1.49 -16.16
C ARG A 53 -16.03 -0.82 -16.23
N ASP A 54 -17.08 -1.62 -16.38
CA ASP A 54 -18.44 -1.10 -16.51
C ASP A 54 -18.89 -0.42 -15.21
N GLU A 55 -18.57 -1.00 -14.07
CA GLU A 55 -18.87 -0.45 -12.74
C GLU A 55 -18.13 0.88 -12.52
N VAL A 56 -16.85 0.93 -12.87
CA VAL A 56 -16.03 2.15 -12.76
C VAL A 56 -16.53 3.23 -13.73
N GLU A 57 -16.89 2.90 -14.97
CA GLU A 57 -17.42 3.86 -15.94
C GLU A 57 -18.75 4.48 -15.47
N HIS A 58 -19.66 3.68 -14.90
CA HIS A 58 -20.91 4.21 -14.34
C HIS A 58 -20.68 5.06 -13.09
N PHE A 59 -19.74 4.66 -12.23
CA PHE A 59 -19.34 5.45 -11.06
C PHE A 59 -18.77 6.81 -11.49
N LEU A 60 -17.82 6.82 -12.44
CA LEU A 60 -17.21 8.04 -12.98
C LEU A 60 -18.24 8.93 -13.65
N LYS A 61 -19.21 8.35 -14.37
CA LYS A 61 -20.32 9.12 -14.96
C LYS A 61 -21.10 9.90 -13.89
N GLY A 62 -21.50 9.23 -12.80
CA GLY A 62 -22.22 9.88 -11.71
C GLY A 62 -21.36 10.91 -10.96
N LEU A 63 -20.07 10.62 -10.77
CA LEU A 63 -19.13 11.55 -10.15
C LEU A 63 -18.95 12.81 -11.01
N ASN A 64 -18.79 12.65 -12.33
CA ASN A 64 -18.57 13.72 -13.28
C ASN A 64 -19.80 14.63 -13.49
N GLU A 65 -21.01 14.19 -13.11
CA GLU A 65 -22.20 15.04 -13.05
C GLU A 65 -22.12 16.09 -11.92
N LEU A 66 -21.34 15.81 -10.87
CA LEU A 66 -21.18 16.69 -9.71
C LEU A 66 -19.83 17.41 -9.71
N VAL A 67 -18.75 16.70 -10.05
CA VAL A 67 -17.38 17.20 -10.02
C VAL A 67 -16.72 16.90 -11.36
N PRO A 68 -16.41 17.92 -12.18
CA PRO A 68 -15.75 17.73 -13.46
C PRO A 68 -14.39 17.03 -13.34
N GLU A 69 -14.13 16.05 -14.22
CA GLU A 69 -12.92 15.22 -14.23
C GLU A 69 -11.62 16.05 -14.25
N ASN A 70 -11.61 17.18 -14.96
CA ASN A 70 -10.45 18.05 -15.06
C ASN A 70 -10.03 18.69 -13.72
N LEU A 71 -10.93 18.75 -12.74
CA LEU A 71 -10.61 19.22 -11.38
C LEU A 71 -9.99 18.11 -10.52
N LEU A 72 -10.28 16.85 -10.83
CA LEU A 72 -9.70 15.71 -10.12
C LEU A 72 -8.34 15.32 -10.69
N ALA A 73 -8.10 15.57 -11.98
CA ALA A 73 -6.86 15.23 -12.69
C ALA A 73 -5.59 15.96 -12.19
N ILE A 74 -5.73 16.96 -11.30
CA ILE A 74 -4.58 17.66 -10.69
C ILE A 74 -4.05 16.95 -9.45
N PHE A 75 -4.80 16.00 -8.88
CA PHE A 75 -4.44 15.25 -7.69
C PHE A 75 -3.89 13.87 -8.07
N ASP A 76 -2.90 13.39 -7.35
CA ASP A 76 -2.51 11.98 -7.39
C ASP A 76 -3.50 11.08 -6.62
N GLU A 77 -3.33 9.76 -6.68
CA GLU A 77 -4.22 8.81 -6.00
C GLU A 77 -4.29 9.00 -4.47
N ASN A 78 -3.18 9.39 -3.83
CA ASN A 78 -3.10 9.58 -2.39
C ASN A 78 -3.75 10.90 -1.97
N GLU A 79 -3.55 11.95 -2.75
CA GLU A 79 -4.18 13.26 -2.56
C GLU A 79 -5.68 13.20 -2.80
N LEU A 80 -6.13 12.44 -3.81
CA LEU A 80 -7.55 12.23 -4.07
C LEU A 80 -8.22 11.45 -2.93
N GLU A 81 -7.55 10.42 -2.39
CA GLU A 81 -8.00 9.74 -1.18
C GLU A 81 -8.08 10.72 0.00
N LEU A 82 -7.05 11.54 0.22
CA LEU A 82 -7.03 12.52 1.28
C LEU A 82 -8.16 13.56 1.14
N LEU A 83 -8.49 13.96 -0.10
CA LEU A 83 -9.58 14.88 -0.40
C LEU A 83 -10.94 14.27 -0.06
N MET A 84 -11.16 13.00 -0.39
CA MET A 84 -12.44 12.32 -0.17
C MET A 84 -12.63 11.86 1.28
N CYS A 85 -11.59 11.28 1.88
CA CYS A 85 -11.64 10.68 3.22
C CYS A 85 -11.27 11.69 4.33
N GLY A 86 -10.60 12.79 3.98
CA GLY A 86 -10.07 13.77 4.92
C GLY A 86 -8.83 13.27 5.68
N THR A 87 -8.24 14.16 6.48
CA THR A 87 -7.22 13.75 7.46
C THR A 87 -7.92 13.07 8.64
N GLY A 88 -7.88 11.74 8.69
CA GLY A 88 -8.27 10.99 9.88
C GLY A 88 -7.38 11.36 11.07
N ASP A 89 -7.98 11.58 12.25
CA ASP A 89 -7.21 11.75 13.47
C ASP A 89 -6.72 10.39 13.96
N ILE A 90 -5.43 10.14 13.83
CA ILE A 90 -4.84 8.93 14.38
C ILE A 90 -4.62 9.13 15.85
N ASN A 91 -5.34 8.34 16.63
CA ASN A 91 -5.11 8.25 18.05
C ASN A 91 -3.80 7.48 18.27
N VAL A 92 -2.72 8.20 18.55
CA VAL A 92 -1.39 7.61 18.81
C VAL A 92 -1.44 6.63 19.99
N GLN A 93 -2.34 6.82 20.97
CA GLN A 93 -2.52 5.88 22.06
C GLN A 93 -3.16 4.57 21.57
N ASP A 94 -4.14 4.65 20.66
CA ASP A 94 -4.75 3.47 20.03
C ASP A 94 -3.73 2.72 19.17
N PHE A 95 -2.94 3.45 18.37
CA PHE A 95 -1.87 2.85 17.57
C PHE A 95 -0.83 2.15 18.46
N LYS A 96 -0.42 2.79 19.56
CA LYS A 96 0.52 2.20 20.51
C LYS A 96 -0.04 0.98 21.23
N ALA A 97 -1.34 0.96 21.55
CA ALA A 97 -1.99 -0.16 22.21
C ALA A 97 -2.06 -1.42 21.33
N HIS A 98 -2.17 -1.23 20.00
CA HIS A 98 -2.28 -2.33 19.04
C HIS A 98 -0.96 -2.66 18.33
N ALA A 99 0.12 -1.91 18.57
CA ALA A 99 1.43 -2.19 17.99
C ALA A 99 2.14 -3.34 18.74
N VAL A 100 2.58 -4.36 18.00
CA VAL A 100 3.32 -5.52 18.54
C VAL A 100 4.78 -5.44 18.13
N ILE A 101 5.70 -5.20 19.06
CA ILE A 101 7.13 -5.10 18.75
C ILE A 101 7.76 -6.50 18.74
N VAL A 102 8.10 -7.00 17.56
CA VAL A 102 8.71 -8.32 17.34
C VAL A 102 10.23 -8.16 17.18
N GLY A 103 11.02 -8.91 17.96
CA GLY A 103 12.49 -8.87 17.87
C GLY A 103 13.15 -7.56 18.37
N GLY A 104 14.43 -7.37 18.07
CA GLY A 104 15.16 -6.12 18.32
C GLY A 104 16.02 -6.14 19.59
N SER A 105 17.12 -5.38 19.56
CA SER A 105 18.05 -5.23 20.69
C SER A 105 17.41 -4.48 21.87
N TRP A 106 18.03 -4.55 23.05
CA TRP A 106 17.60 -3.75 24.20
C TRP A 106 17.56 -2.25 23.88
N HIS A 107 18.58 -1.73 23.17
CA HIS A 107 18.62 -0.34 22.72
C HIS A 107 17.47 0.01 21.77
N PHE A 108 17.10 -0.90 20.86
CA PHE A 108 15.94 -0.71 19.97
C PHE A 108 14.63 -0.57 20.76
N ARG A 109 14.37 -1.53 21.66
CA ARG A 109 13.13 -1.56 22.46
C ARG A 109 13.03 -0.40 23.44
N GLU A 110 14.13 -0.02 24.08
CA GLU A 110 14.11 0.98 25.15
C GLU A 110 14.37 2.41 24.69
N LYS A 111 15.13 2.63 23.61
CA LYS A 111 15.45 3.98 23.11
C LYS A 111 14.75 4.27 21.79
N VAL A 112 15.00 3.46 20.76
CA VAL A 112 14.48 3.72 19.41
C VAL A 112 12.95 3.76 19.40
N MET A 113 12.28 2.83 20.08
CA MET A 113 10.81 2.84 20.17
C MET A 113 10.27 4.06 20.94
N LYS A 114 10.97 4.55 21.98
CA LYS A 114 10.55 5.77 22.68
C LYS A 114 10.68 6.99 21.77
N TRP A 115 11.76 7.07 20.99
CA TRP A 115 11.94 8.10 19.98
C TRP A 115 10.90 8.01 18.88
N PHE A 116 10.61 6.81 18.37
CA PHE A 116 9.55 6.58 17.40
C PHE A 116 8.21 7.14 17.87
N TRP A 117 7.74 6.77 19.06
CA TRP A 117 6.46 7.27 19.58
C TRP A 117 6.47 8.78 19.82
N ALA A 118 7.60 9.35 20.24
CA ALA A 118 7.75 10.79 20.38
C ALA A 118 7.66 11.52 19.02
N VAL A 119 8.31 10.97 17.98
CA VAL A 119 8.22 11.50 16.62
C VAL A 119 6.81 11.38 16.05
N VAL A 120 6.18 10.21 16.16
CA VAL A 120 4.79 9.99 15.70
C VAL A 120 3.83 10.96 16.39
N SER A 121 4.03 11.21 17.69
CA SER A 121 3.23 12.19 18.44
C SER A 121 3.50 13.65 18.02
N SER A 122 4.66 13.93 17.43
CA SER A 122 5.06 15.27 16.97
C SER A 122 4.58 15.58 15.55
N PHE A 123 4.19 14.57 14.76
CA PHE A 123 3.69 14.78 13.42
C PHE A 123 2.32 15.46 13.43
N THR A 124 2.19 16.46 12.55
CA THR A 124 0.94 17.22 12.39
C THR A 124 -0.02 16.45 11.49
N ARG A 125 -1.33 16.68 11.62
CA ARG A 125 -2.44 16.03 10.87
C ARG A 125 -2.19 15.76 9.37
N ARG A 126 -1.38 16.59 8.70
CA ARG A 126 -1.12 16.53 7.25
C ARG A 126 0.01 15.59 6.84
N SER A 127 0.91 15.22 7.75
CA SER A 127 2.16 14.53 7.41
C SER A 127 2.19 13.04 7.79
N TRP A 128 1.05 12.43 8.09
CA TRP A 128 0.96 11.00 8.35
C TRP A 128 0.21 10.16 7.28
N PRO A 129 -0.61 10.70 6.34
CA PRO A 129 -1.49 9.83 5.56
C PRO A 129 -0.73 8.82 4.68
N VAL A 130 0.56 9.04 4.42
CA VAL A 130 1.36 8.23 3.52
C VAL A 130 1.88 6.92 4.12
N CYS A 131 2.15 6.86 5.43
CA CYS A 131 2.69 5.63 6.05
C CYS A 131 1.59 4.56 6.29
N CYS A 132 0.33 4.95 6.10
CA CYS A 132 -0.84 4.09 6.22
C CYS A 132 -1.67 4.13 4.94
N SER A 133 -1.02 4.13 3.77
CA SER A 133 -1.61 3.54 2.55
C SER A 133 -1.78 2.02 2.77
N SER A 134 -2.70 1.71 3.69
CA SER A 134 -3.38 0.44 3.77
C SER A 134 -3.96 0.16 2.39
N PRO A 135 -4.05 -1.10 1.92
CA PRO A 135 -5.01 -1.41 0.86
C PRO A 135 -6.38 -0.88 1.29
N PRO A 136 -7.31 -0.58 0.35
CA PRO A 136 -8.61 0.05 0.62
C PRO A 136 -9.45 -0.85 1.52
N ALA A 137 -9.12 -0.87 2.80
CA ALA A 137 -9.91 -1.37 3.89
C ALA A 137 -10.75 -0.16 4.27
N PRO A 138 -12.08 -0.33 4.28
CA PRO A 138 -12.98 0.77 4.56
C PRO A 138 -12.53 1.40 5.86
N LEU A 139 -12.43 2.74 5.85
CA LEU A 139 -12.67 3.62 6.98
C LEU A 139 -12.47 2.89 8.29
N THR A 140 -11.36 3.18 8.99
CA THR A 140 -11.12 2.76 10.38
C THR A 140 -12.49 2.53 11.02
N PRO A 141 -12.91 1.28 11.26
CA PRO A 141 -14.29 1.03 11.66
C PRO A 141 -14.55 1.95 12.85
N PRO A 142 -15.79 2.39 13.13
CA PRO A 142 -16.09 3.36 14.20
C PRO A 142 -15.65 2.92 15.63
N ARG A 143 -14.89 1.82 15.74
CA ARG A 143 -14.33 1.14 16.90
C ARG A 143 -12.79 1.10 16.95
N GLY A 144 -12.05 1.81 16.09
CA GLY A 144 -10.58 1.89 16.16
C GLY A 144 -9.83 0.75 15.45
N ILE A 145 -8.51 0.68 15.64
CA ILE A 145 -7.62 -0.30 14.99
C ILE A 145 -7.90 -1.70 15.59
N GLN A 146 -8.60 -2.57 14.85
CA GLN A 146 -9.01 -3.89 15.38
C GLN A 146 -7.97 -5.01 15.16
N HIS A 147 -6.86 -4.74 14.46
CA HIS A 147 -5.84 -5.75 14.15
C HIS A 147 -4.46 -5.34 14.67
N PRO A 148 -3.70 -6.28 15.29
CA PRO A 148 -2.36 -5.98 15.77
C PRO A 148 -1.42 -5.61 14.62
N LEU A 149 -0.66 -4.52 14.79
CA LEU A 149 0.35 -4.02 13.85
C LEU A 149 1.74 -4.47 14.30
N PRO A 150 2.29 -5.56 13.75
CA PRO A 150 3.63 -6.02 14.11
C PRO A 150 4.73 -5.08 13.57
N LEU A 151 5.61 -4.61 14.46
CA LEU A 151 6.80 -3.80 14.15
C LEU A 151 8.04 -4.68 14.24
N PHE A 152 8.88 -4.71 13.20
CA PHE A 152 10.09 -5.53 13.16
C PHE A 152 11.36 -4.65 13.02
N PRO A 153 12.50 -5.07 13.62
CA PRO A 153 13.80 -4.54 13.27
C PRO A 153 14.23 -5.03 11.88
N ASP A 154 14.93 -4.16 11.14
CA ASP A 154 15.36 -4.36 9.74
C ASP A 154 16.08 -5.69 9.48
N HIS A 155 16.88 -6.18 10.44
CA HIS A 155 17.64 -7.44 10.30
C HIS A 155 16.79 -8.73 10.25
N CYS A 156 15.46 -8.65 10.40
CA CYS A 156 14.56 -9.80 10.26
C CYS A 156 13.71 -9.75 8.99
N CYS A 157 13.85 -8.73 8.12
CA CYS A 157 13.07 -8.60 6.90
C CYS A 157 13.81 -9.37 5.75
N PRO A 158 13.32 -10.54 5.29
CA PRO A 158 13.96 -11.27 4.20
C PRO A 158 13.77 -10.50 2.89
N HIS A 159 14.86 -9.91 2.40
CA HIS A 159 15.00 -9.28 1.10
C HIS A 159 13.97 -8.18 0.74
N THR A 160 14.46 -6.95 0.91
CA THR A 160 14.17 -5.75 0.09
C THR A 160 12.87 -4.98 0.36
N GLN A 161 13.06 -3.68 0.57
CA GLN A 161 12.11 -2.56 0.59
C GLN A 161 11.53 -2.16 1.95
N HIS A 162 12.00 -0.99 2.39
CA HIS A 162 11.47 -0.18 3.46
C HIS A 162 10.03 0.17 3.14
N LEU A 163 9.09 -0.25 4.01
CA LEU A 163 7.67 0.11 4.08
C LEU A 163 6.67 -0.82 3.36
N ALA A 164 5.77 -1.32 4.22
CA ALA A 164 4.58 -2.11 4.01
C ALA A 164 3.78 -1.79 2.75
N HIS A 165 3.49 -2.81 1.94
CA HIS A 165 2.34 -2.76 1.03
C HIS A 165 1.43 -4.01 1.01
N CYS A 166 1.78 -5.10 1.70
CA CYS A 166 0.91 -6.29 1.75
C CYS A 166 0.75 -6.94 3.14
N THR A 167 1.53 -6.51 4.13
CA THR A 167 1.42 -6.94 5.52
C THR A 167 1.51 -5.68 6.38
N HIS A 168 0.67 -5.57 7.40
CA HIS A 168 0.63 -4.43 8.34
C HIS A 168 1.91 -4.36 9.20
N VAL A 169 3.08 -4.22 8.55
CA VAL A 169 4.42 -4.40 9.11
C VAL A 169 5.29 -3.20 8.80
N LEU A 170 5.71 -2.47 9.82
CA LEU A 170 6.74 -1.45 9.70
C LEU A 170 8.11 -2.07 10.07
N CYS A 171 9.02 -2.16 9.10
CA CYS A 171 10.44 -2.46 9.36
C CYS A 171 11.13 -1.14 9.77
N LEU A 172 11.60 -1.04 11.02
CA LEU A 172 12.30 0.14 11.54
C LEU A 172 13.75 -0.23 11.88
N PRO A 173 14.77 0.42 11.29
CA PRO A 173 16.16 0.14 11.65
C PRO A 173 16.50 0.71 13.04
N THR A 174 17.64 0.30 13.58
CA THR A 174 18.19 0.91 14.80
C THR A 174 18.82 2.25 14.47
N TYR A 175 18.53 3.26 15.29
CA TYR A 175 19.12 4.59 15.16
C TYR A 175 19.93 4.95 16.40
N ASP A 176 20.93 5.80 16.20
CA ASP A 176 21.81 6.27 17.28
C ASP A 176 21.34 7.61 17.88
N SER A 177 20.47 8.33 17.18
CA SER A 177 19.92 9.61 17.64
C SER A 177 18.43 9.79 17.29
N TYR A 178 17.75 10.61 18.09
CA TYR A 178 16.38 11.04 17.84
C TYR A 178 16.24 11.81 16.52
N GLU A 179 17.19 12.71 16.24
CA GLU A 179 17.18 13.58 15.05
C GLU A 179 17.27 12.77 13.76
N GLU A 180 18.11 11.73 13.75
CA GLU A 180 18.26 10.83 12.61
C GLU A 180 16.98 10.03 12.35
N LEU A 181 16.40 9.43 13.40
CA LEU A 181 15.11 8.73 13.28
C LEU A 181 14.01 9.67 12.78
N HIS A 182 13.94 10.89 13.30
CA HIS A 182 12.94 11.88 12.89
C HIS A 182 13.13 12.29 11.42
N LYS A 183 14.38 12.51 10.97
CA LYS A 183 14.69 12.83 9.57
C LYS A 183 14.32 11.69 8.64
N MET A 184 14.71 10.46 8.97
CA MET A 184 14.46 9.29 8.12
C MET A 184 12.97 8.94 8.07
N LEU A 185 12.24 9.07 9.18
CA LEU A 185 10.80 8.82 9.18
C LEU A 185 10.05 9.90 8.39
N LYS A 186 10.47 11.18 8.46
CA LYS A 186 9.91 12.22 7.60
C LYS A 186 10.15 11.93 6.12
N LEU A 187 11.37 11.51 5.78
CA LEU A 187 11.74 11.18 4.41
C LEU A 187 10.90 10.00 3.88
N ALA A 188 10.80 8.93 4.65
CA ALA A 188 9.97 7.77 4.35
C ALA A 188 8.50 8.13 4.10
N ILE A 189 7.95 9.07 4.86
CA ILE A 189 6.57 9.54 4.68
C ILE A 189 6.47 10.46 3.45
N SER A 190 7.45 11.31 3.18
CA SER A 190 7.39 12.20 2.01
C SER A 190 7.69 11.51 0.68
N GLU A 191 8.55 10.49 0.69
CA GLU A 191 8.94 9.74 -0.51
C GLU A 191 8.03 8.53 -0.73
N GLY A 192 7.48 7.94 0.34
CA GLY A 192 6.48 6.86 0.23
C GLY A 192 5.19 7.29 -0.47
N SER A 193 4.95 8.59 -0.67
CA SER A 193 3.81 9.13 -1.41
C SER A 193 4.05 9.15 -2.92
N GLU A 194 5.30 9.09 -3.36
CA GLU A 194 5.66 9.10 -4.79
C GLU A 194 5.70 7.69 -5.40
N GLY A 195 5.35 6.65 -4.62
CA GLY A 195 5.34 5.26 -5.07
C GLY A 195 6.75 4.67 -5.23
N PHE A 196 6.82 3.34 -5.24
CA PHE A 196 8.08 2.64 -5.49
C PHE A 196 8.45 2.71 -6.98
N GLY A 197 9.21 3.73 -7.35
CA GLY A 197 9.97 3.72 -8.60
C GLY A 197 10.18 5.08 -9.24
N MET A 198 11.06 5.92 -8.68
CA MET A 198 11.90 6.84 -9.47
C MET A 198 13.25 7.08 -8.77
N LEU A 199 14.17 6.12 -8.95
CA LEU A 199 15.61 6.35 -9.20
C LEU A 199 16.16 5.20 -10.06
#